data_AF-A0A377E3L9-F1
#
_entry.id   AF-A0A377E3L9-F1
#
_cell.length_a   1.000
_cell.length_b   1.000
_cell.length_c   1.000
_cell.angle_alpha   90.00
_cell.angle_beta   90.00
_cell.angle_gamma   90.00
#
_symmetry.space_group_name_H-M   'P 1'
#
loop_
_entity.id
_entity.type
_entity.pdbx_description
1 polymer ?
#
loop_
_entity_poly.entity_id
_entity_poly.type
_entity_poly.pdbx_seq_one_letter_code
_entity_poly.pdbx_strand_id
1 'polypeptide(L)'
;MMSFQKIYSPTQLANAMKLVRQQNGWTQSELAKKIGIKQATISNFENNPDNTTLTTFFKILQSLELSMTLCDAKKCLARINRTAKSGVVMPKLVTWMNNQRVGELTKLANGAHTFKYAPEWLASRYARPLSLSLPLQRGNITSDAVFNFFDNLLPDSPIVRDRIVKRYHAKSRQPFDLLSEIGRDSVGAVTLIPEDETVTHPIMAWEKLTEARLEEVLTAYKADIPLGMIREENDFRISVAGAQEKTALLRIGN
;
A
#
# COMPACT_ATOMS: atom_id res chain seq x y z
N MET A 1 -6.38 -5.27 25.60
CA MET A 1 -5.94 -4.35 24.53
C MET A 1 -5.67 -3.00 25.18
N MET A 2 -4.43 -2.51 25.19
CA MET A 2 -4.10 -1.26 25.89
C MET A 2 -4.74 -0.07 25.18
N SER A 3 -5.62 0.62 25.88
CA SER A 3 -6.13 1.92 25.46
C SER A 3 -5.02 2.94 25.71
N PHE A 4 -4.17 3.19 24.70
CA PHE A 4 -3.21 4.28 24.78
C PHE A 4 -3.97 5.61 24.82
N GLN A 5 -3.88 6.31 25.94
CA GLN A 5 -4.37 7.68 26.09
C GLN A 5 -3.64 8.60 25.10
N LYS A 6 -4.29 9.70 24.72
CA LYS A 6 -3.66 10.74 23.90
C LYS A 6 -2.41 11.26 24.61
N ILE A 7 -1.31 11.34 23.87
CA ILE A 7 -0.01 11.80 24.36
C ILE A 7 0.18 13.25 23.92
N TYR A 8 0.40 14.14 24.88
CA TYR A 8 0.51 15.60 24.68
C TYR A 8 1.88 16.16 25.06
N SER A 9 2.76 15.36 25.67
CA SER A 9 4.09 15.81 26.08
C SER A 9 5.16 14.72 25.93
N PRO A 10 6.45 15.11 25.81
CA PRO A 10 7.57 14.17 25.83
C PRO A 10 7.57 13.26 27.07
N THR A 11 7.20 13.79 28.24
CA THR A 11 7.09 13.00 29.49
C THR A 11 6.00 11.92 29.41
N GLN A 12 4.83 12.25 28.86
CA GLN A 12 3.75 11.27 28.69
C GLN A 12 4.16 10.17 27.71
N LEU A 13 4.89 10.54 26.65
CA LEU A 13 5.43 9.60 25.66
C LEU A 13 6.45 8.65 26.29
N ALA A 14 7.41 9.19 27.05
CA ALA A 14 8.42 8.42 27.75
C ALA A 14 7.81 7.45 28.77
N ASN A 15 6.83 7.91 29.54
CA ASN A 15 6.11 7.06 30.51
C ASN A 15 5.36 5.92 29.81
N ALA A 16 4.66 6.20 28.70
CA ALA A 16 3.96 5.17 27.94
C ALA A 16 4.92 4.11 27.39
N MET A 17 6.05 4.52 26.83
CA MET A 17 7.07 3.59 26.30
C MET A 17 7.78 2.81 27.41
N LYS A 18 8.05 3.45 28.55
CA LYS A 18 8.59 2.79 29.75
C LYS A 18 7.66 1.69 30.27
N LEU A 19 6.35 1.95 30.30
CA LEU A 19 5.35 0.97 30.70
C LEU A 19 5.36 -0.24 29.76
N VAL A 20 5.38 -0.03 28.45
CA VAL A 20 5.47 -1.13 27.47
C VAL A 20 6.75 -1.94 27.66
N ARG A 21 7.89 -1.28 27.87
CA ARG A 21 9.17 -1.96 28.15
C ARG A 21 9.05 -2.87 29.38
N GLN A 22 8.50 -2.34 30.48
CA GLN A 22 8.35 -3.05 31.74
C GLN A 22 7.37 -4.24 31.62
N GLN A 23 6.27 -4.07 30.89
CA GLN A 23 5.28 -5.13 30.64
C GLN A 23 5.83 -6.26 29.80
N ASN A 24 6.71 -5.94 28.84
CA ASN A 24 7.40 -6.95 28.06
C ASN A 24 8.55 -7.64 28.85
N GLY A 25 8.84 -7.18 30.08
CA GLY A 25 9.89 -7.74 30.94
C GLY A 25 11.32 -7.30 30.58
N TRP A 26 11.49 -6.24 29.78
CA TRP A 26 12.81 -5.83 29.28
C TRP A 26 13.48 -4.87 30.26
N THR A 27 14.75 -5.09 30.55
CA THR A 27 15.62 -4.09 31.21
C THR A 27 16.02 -2.98 30.24
N GLN A 28 16.45 -1.83 30.76
CA GLN A 28 16.98 -0.74 29.92
C GLN A 28 18.23 -1.20 29.14
N SER A 29 19.05 -2.07 29.72
CA SER A 29 20.27 -2.60 29.08
C SER A 29 19.94 -3.53 27.91
N GLU A 30 18.98 -4.44 28.08
CA GLU A 30 18.53 -5.35 27.01
C GLU A 30 17.93 -4.59 25.85
N LEU A 31 17.09 -3.59 26.14
CA LEU A 31 16.50 -2.74 25.12
C LEU A 31 17.57 -1.96 24.35
N ALA A 32 18.58 -1.42 25.06
CA ALA A 32 19.67 -0.67 24.46
C ALA A 32 20.54 -1.53 23.55
N LYS A 33 20.80 -2.77 23.95
CA LYS A 33 21.56 -3.75 23.17
C LYS A 33 20.87 -4.14 21.86
N LYS A 34 19.52 -4.26 21.86
CA LYS A 34 18.73 -4.62 20.66
C LYS A 34 18.90 -3.64 19.50
N ILE A 35 19.18 -2.37 19.80
CA ILE A 35 19.29 -1.27 18.81
C ILE A 35 20.64 -0.57 18.80
N GLY A 36 21.65 -1.14 19.48
CA GLY A 36 23.02 -0.64 19.46
C GLY A 36 23.19 0.78 20.03
N ILE A 37 22.43 1.13 21.07
CA ILE A 37 22.61 2.40 21.81
C ILE A 37 23.10 2.15 23.23
N LYS A 38 23.58 3.20 23.92
CA LYS A 38 24.01 3.10 25.32
C LYS A 38 22.77 2.97 26.23
N GLN A 39 22.84 2.17 27.30
CA GLN A 39 21.77 2.10 28.30
C GLN A 39 21.46 3.47 28.91
N ALA A 40 22.48 4.30 29.12
CA ALA A 40 22.32 5.68 29.58
C ALA A 40 21.41 6.52 28.68
N THR A 41 21.38 6.25 27.37
CA THR A 41 20.49 6.92 26.41
C THR A 41 19.02 6.57 26.66
N ILE A 42 18.73 5.32 26.99
CA ILE A 42 17.36 4.88 27.33
C ILE A 42 16.94 5.44 28.69
N SER A 43 17.83 5.40 29.68
CA SER A 43 17.58 6.00 30.99
C SER A 43 17.31 7.51 30.88
N ASN A 44 18.07 8.22 30.04
CA ASN A 44 17.86 9.64 29.82
C ASN A 44 16.53 9.92 29.13
N PHE A 45 16.15 9.14 28.11
CA PHE A 45 14.83 9.26 27.50
C PHE A 45 13.70 9.02 28.52
N GLU A 46 13.82 8.00 29.39
CA GLU A 46 12.78 7.66 30.36
C GLU A 46 12.62 8.66 31.51
N ASN A 47 13.68 9.41 31.85
CA ASN A 47 13.65 10.33 32.99
C ASN A 47 13.66 11.81 32.57
N ASN A 48 14.29 12.16 31.44
CA ASN A 48 14.48 13.52 30.94
C ASN A 48 14.28 13.59 29.40
N PRO A 49 13.05 13.35 28.90
CA PRO A 49 12.81 13.17 27.46
C PRO A 49 12.93 14.43 26.61
N ASP A 50 12.89 15.63 27.19
CA ASP A 50 12.72 16.90 26.46
C ASP A 50 13.80 17.18 25.41
N ASN A 51 15.02 16.70 25.64
CA ASN A 51 16.16 16.89 24.73
C ASN A 51 16.50 15.63 23.90
N THR A 52 15.60 14.63 23.85
CA THR A 52 15.86 13.41 23.09
C THR A 52 15.75 13.66 21.59
N THR A 53 16.75 13.22 20.82
CA THR A 53 16.70 13.31 19.36
C THR A 53 15.63 12.38 18.78
N LEU A 54 14.96 12.82 17.70
CA LEU A 54 13.98 11.98 16.99
C LEU A 54 14.55 10.64 16.56
N THR A 55 15.83 10.61 16.16
CA THR A 55 16.55 9.37 15.81
C THR A 55 16.57 8.39 16.97
N THR A 56 16.88 8.87 18.19
CA THR A 56 16.88 8.02 19.39
C THR A 56 15.49 7.54 19.71
N PHE A 57 14.50 8.42 19.64
CA PHE A 57 13.10 8.09 19.84
C PHE A 57 12.61 6.97 18.89
N PHE A 58 12.85 7.09 17.59
CA PHE A 58 12.45 6.07 16.61
C PHE A 58 13.18 4.74 16.80
N LYS A 59 14.44 4.76 17.21
CA LYS A 59 15.16 3.53 17.57
C LYS A 59 14.50 2.84 18.77
N ILE A 60 14.11 3.58 19.80
CA ILE A 60 13.42 3.01 20.98
C ILE A 60 12.02 2.49 20.60
N LEU A 61 11.29 3.18 19.73
CA LEU A 61 10.02 2.67 19.18
C LEU A 61 10.24 1.32 18.46
N GLN A 62 11.25 1.23 17.61
CA GLN A 62 11.59 0.02 16.87
C GLN A 62 11.97 -1.14 17.79
N SER A 63 12.77 -0.88 18.84
CA SER A 63 13.17 -1.93 19.78
C SER A 63 12.01 -2.49 20.59
N LEU A 64 11.02 -1.64 20.90
CA LEU A 64 9.77 -2.00 21.58
C LEU A 64 8.70 -2.54 20.64
N GLU A 65 8.96 -2.63 19.34
CA GLU A 65 7.99 -3.05 18.32
C GLU A 65 6.71 -2.19 18.34
N LEU A 66 6.88 -0.91 18.67
CA LEU A 66 5.82 0.10 18.71
C LEU A 66 5.78 0.90 17.42
N SER A 67 4.57 1.16 16.93
CA SER A 67 4.32 2.06 15.80
C SER A 67 3.69 3.37 16.26
N MET A 68 4.13 4.50 15.71
CA MET A 68 3.50 5.81 15.92
C MET A 68 2.70 6.21 14.67
N THR A 69 1.55 6.83 14.87
CA THR A 69 0.75 7.44 13.79
C THR A 69 0.48 8.90 14.13
N LEU A 70 0.74 9.81 13.19
CA LEU A 70 0.35 11.20 13.30
C LEU A 70 -1.06 11.37 12.71
N CYS A 71 -1.97 11.95 13.48
CA CYS A 71 -3.34 12.23 13.04
C CYS A 71 -3.73 13.67 13.33
N ASP A 72 -4.55 14.24 12.45
CA ASP A 72 -5.27 15.46 12.74
C ASP A 72 -6.20 15.21 13.94
N ALA A 73 -6.03 16.00 15.01
CA ALA A 73 -6.76 15.84 16.27
C ALA A 73 -8.30 15.87 16.09
N LYS A 74 -8.81 16.61 15.09
CA LYS A 74 -10.23 16.69 14.75
C LYS A 74 -10.72 15.44 14.02
N LYS A 75 -9.87 14.83 13.17
CA LYS A 75 -10.20 13.58 12.44
C LYS A 75 -10.03 12.32 13.31
N CYS A 76 -9.15 12.36 14.32
CA CYS A 76 -8.83 11.21 15.17
C CYS A 76 -9.99 10.80 16.11
N LEU A 77 -10.77 11.76 16.60
CA LEU A 77 -11.96 11.53 17.44
C LEU A 77 -13.07 10.74 16.71
N ALA A 78 -13.22 10.93 15.40
CA ALA A 78 -14.20 10.19 14.59
C ALA A 78 -13.82 8.71 14.37
N ARG A 79 -12.54 8.35 14.56
CA ARG A 79 -12.04 6.97 14.39
C ARG A 79 -12.15 6.12 15.66
N ILE A 80 -11.97 6.70 16.85
CA ILE A 80 -11.98 5.97 18.14
C ILE A 80 -13.37 5.42 18.48
N ASN A 81 -14.45 6.14 18.13
CA ASN A 81 -15.81 5.69 18.40
C ASN A 81 -16.35 4.66 17.39
N ARG A 82 -15.68 4.43 16.25
CA ARG A 82 -16.08 3.42 15.26
C ARG A 82 -15.45 2.04 15.48
N THR A 83 -14.36 1.97 16.24
CA THR A 83 -13.61 0.72 16.48
C THR A 83 -14.24 -0.26 17.46
N ALA A 84 -15.37 0.08 18.10
CA ALA A 84 -16.04 -0.80 19.06
C ALA A 84 -17.06 -1.78 18.44
N LYS A 85 -17.42 -1.65 17.15
CA LYS A 85 -18.55 -2.43 16.57
C LYS A 85 -18.40 -3.00 15.15
N SER A 86 -17.23 -2.94 14.51
CA SER A 86 -17.03 -3.68 13.26
C SER A 86 -15.57 -4.06 13.09
N GLY A 87 -15.30 -5.34 12.81
CA GLY A 87 -13.95 -5.80 12.48
C GLY A 87 -13.36 -4.93 11.38
N VAL A 88 -12.13 -4.44 11.60
CA VAL A 88 -11.47 -3.57 10.63
C VAL A 88 -11.17 -4.41 9.38
N VAL A 89 -12.03 -4.34 8.38
CA VAL A 89 -11.76 -4.85 7.04
C VAL A 89 -10.69 -3.94 6.45
N MET A 90 -9.45 -4.44 6.42
CA MET A 90 -8.36 -3.76 5.73
C MET A 90 -8.58 -3.94 4.23
N PRO A 91 -8.54 -2.87 3.42
CA PRO A 91 -8.75 -2.98 1.99
C PRO A 91 -7.61 -3.81 1.37
N LYS A 92 -8.01 -4.77 0.53
CA LYS A 92 -7.12 -5.73 -0.11
C LYS A 92 -7.35 -5.74 -1.62
N LEU A 93 -6.24 -5.91 -2.34
CA LEU A 93 -6.23 -6.27 -3.75
C LEU A 93 -5.67 -7.68 -3.88
N VAL A 94 -6.49 -8.59 -4.41
CA VAL A 94 -6.05 -9.92 -4.79
C VAL A 94 -5.18 -9.80 -6.02
N THR A 95 -3.98 -10.38 -5.93
CA THR A 95 -2.99 -10.36 -7.00
C THR A 95 -3.00 -11.68 -7.73
N TRP A 96 -3.24 -11.61 -9.02
CA TRP A 96 -3.29 -12.72 -9.94
C TRP A 96 -2.12 -12.66 -10.90
N MET A 97 -1.69 -13.83 -11.36
CA MET A 97 -0.78 -13.95 -12.48
C MET A 97 -1.37 -14.91 -13.49
N ASN A 98 -1.79 -14.36 -14.64
CA ASN A 98 -2.76 -15.01 -15.51
C ASN A 98 -4.00 -15.42 -14.70
N ASN A 99 -4.30 -16.72 -14.62
CA ASN A 99 -5.46 -17.25 -13.89
C ASN A 99 -5.10 -17.88 -12.53
N GLN A 100 -3.90 -17.64 -12.00
CA GLN A 100 -3.46 -18.20 -10.72
C GLN A 100 -3.35 -17.10 -9.66
N ARG A 101 -3.97 -17.33 -8.50
CA ARG A 101 -3.86 -16.42 -7.35
C ARG A 101 -2.44 -16.50 -6.78
N VAL A 102 -1.73 -15.37 -6.81
CA VAL A 102 -0.35 -15.25 -6.32
C VAL A 102 -0.32 -14.80 -4.88
N GLY A 103 -1.22 -13.91 -4.49
CA GLY A 103 -1.21 -13.31 -3.16
C GLY A 103 -2.19 -12.15 -3.01
N GLU A 104 -1.95 -11.34 -1.99
CA GLU A 104 -2.78 -10.20 -1.64
C GLU A 104 -1.89 -9.01 -1.27
N LEU A 105 -2.16 -7.86 -1.91
CA LEU A 105 -1.67 -6.55 -1.50
C LEU A 105 -2.68 -5.95 -0.52
N THR A 106 -2.23 -5.52 0.65
CA THR A 106 -3.06 -4.88 1.67
C THR A 106 -2.57 -3.46 1.90
N LYS A 107 -3.50 -2.50 1.98
CA LYS A 107 -3.22 -1.15 2.46
C LYS A 107 -3.65 -1.02 3.92
N LEU A 108 -2.67 -0.81 4.79
CA LEU A 108 -2.91 -0.62 6.23
C LEU A 108 -3.53 0.76 6.51
N ALA A 109 -4.16 0.90 7.68
CA ALA A 109 -4.81 2.13 8.09
C ALA A 109 -3.86 3.34 8.30
N ASN A 110 -2.56 3.07 8.38
CA ASN A 110 -1.48 4.05 8.45
C ASN A 110 -0.90 4.41 7.05
N GLY A 111 -1.44 3.81 5.98
CA GLY A 111 -1.01 4.04 4.60
C GLY A 111 0.14 3.15 4.12
N ALA A 112 0.70 2.28 4.97
CA ALA A 112 1.72 1.32 4.57
C ALA A 112 1.14 0.18 3.75
N HIS A 113 1.98 -0.37 2.87
CA HIS A 113 1.61 -1.46 1.96
C HIS A 113 2.29 -2.74 2.40
N THR A 114 1.50 -3.80 2.52
CA THR A 114 2.02 -5.14 2.81
C THR A 114 1.57 -6.10 1.72
N PHE A 115 2.43 -7.07 1.42
CA PHE A 115 2.09 -8.12 0.46
C PHE A 115 2.24 -9.48 1.12
N LYS A 116 1.34 -10.41 0.80
CA LYS A 116 1.42 -11.78 1.29
C LYS A 116 1.18 -12.74 0.13
N TYR A 117 2.12 -13.66 -0.07
CA TYR A 117 1.92 -14.75 -1.03
C TYR A 117 0.85 -15.72 -0.54
N ALA A 118 0.04 -16.20 -1.48
CA ALA A 118 -0.98 -17.19 -1.23
C ALA A 118 -0.34 -18.57 -0.95
N PRO A 119 -0.83 -19.35 0.03
CA PRO A 119 -0.29 -20.68 0.32
C PRO A 119 -0.28 -21.61 -0.90
N GLU A 120 -1.31 -21.56 -1.73
CA GLU A 120 -1.44 -22.31 -2.98
C GLU A 120 -0.38 -21.94 -4.02
N TRP A 121 0.01 -20.66 -4.08
CA TRP A 121 1.10 -20.22 -4.94
C TRP A 121 2.43 -20.76 -4.42
N LEU A 122 2.70 -20.61 -3.12
CA LEU A 122 3.95 -21.08 -2.50
C LEU A 122 4.13 -22.60 -2.58
N ALA A 123 3.04 -23.37 -2.66
CA ALA A 123 3.07 -24.82 -2.82
C ALA A 123 3.23 -25.27 -4.28
N SER A 124 3.07 -24.37 -5.26
CA SER A 124 3.17 -24.69 -6.68
C SER A 124 4.61 -24.91 -7.11
N ARG A 125 4.86 -25.96 -7.90
CA ARG A 125 6.18 -26.18 -8.56
C ARG A 125 6.53 -25.13 -9.61
N TYR A 126 5.55 -24.35 -10.06
CA TYR A 126 5.70 -23.27 -11.04
C TYR A 126 5.74 -21.89 -10.37
N ALA A 127 5.80 -21.84 -9.04
CA ALA A 127 5.84 -20.59 -8.31
C ALA A 127 7.07 -19.77 -8.68
N ARG A 128 6.84 -18.50 -8.95
CA ARG A 128 7.88 -17.49 -9.11
C ARG A 128 7.55 -16.26 -8.26
N PRO A 129 8.55 -15.53 -7.77
CA PRO A 129 8.29 -14.29 -7.06
C PRO A 129 7.67 -13.26 -8.00
N LEU A 130 6.87 -12.36 -7.45
CA LEU A 130 6.27 -11.22 -8.14
C LEU A 130 7.34 -10.25 -8.64
N SER A 131 8.41 -10.10 -7.87
CA SER A 131 9.60 -9.32 -8.19
C SER A 131 10.82 -9.97 -7.52
N LEU A 132 12.00 -9.80 -8.08
CA LEU A 132 13.25 -10.20 -7.42
C LEU A 132 13.45 -9.47 -6.08
N SER A 133 12.88 -8.27 -5.92
CA SER A 133 12.85 -7.53 -4.65
C SER A 133 11.82 -8.04 -3.64
N LEU A 134 10.95 -8.97 -4.05
CA LEU A 134 9.89 -9.58 -3.26
C LEU A 134 10.01 -11.11 -3.32
N PRO A 135 11.08 -11.71 -2.76
CA PRO A 135 11.30 -13.16 -2.84
C PRO A 135 10.16 -13.95 -2.20
N LEU A 136 9.96 -15.18 -2.68
CA LEU A 136 8.94 -16.10 -2.16
C LEU A 136 9.20 -16.36 -0.67
N GLN A 137 8.21 -16.05 0.16
CA GLN A 137 8.26 -16.29 1.60
C GLN A 137 6.85 -16.49 2.17
N ARG A 138 6.79 -17.14 3.33
CA ARG A 138 5.56 -17.26 4.13
C ARG A 138 5.42 -16.05 5.04
N GLY A 139 4.20 -15.54 5.18
CA GLY A 139 3.90 -14.38 6.04
C GLY A 139 3.84 -13.06 5.27
N ASN A 140 3.72 -11.96 6.01
CA ASN A 140 3.59 -10.62 5.44
C ASN A 140 4.96 -10.04 5.10
N ILE A 141 5.09 -9.51 3.89
CA ILE A 141 6.20 -8.66 3.47
C ILE A 141 5.80 -7.22 3.76
N THR A 142 6.58 -6.53 4.57
CA THR A 142 6.30 -5.13 5.00
C THR A 142 7.41 -4.15 4.61
N SER A 143 8.41 -4.60 3.86
CA SER A 143 9.50 -3.76 3.37
C SER A 143 9.01 -2.76 2.32
N ASP A 144 9.69 -1.62 2.20
CA ASP A 144 9.42 -0.58 1.19
C ASP A 144 9.44 -1.11 -0.26
N ALA A 145 10.12 -2.24 -0.50
CA ALA A 145 10.11 -2.93 -1.79
C ALA A 145 8.69 -3.29 -2.27
N VAL A 146 7.74 -3.51 -1.35
CA VAL A 146 6.33 -3.75 -1.70
C VAL A 146 5.75 -2.50 -2.34
N PHE A 147 5.84 -1.37 -1.64
CA PHE A 147 5.37 -0.09 -2.14
C PHE A 147 6.01 0.25 -3.49
N ASN A 148 7.34 0.16 -3.57
CA ASN A 148 8.10 0.52 -4.76
C ASN A 148 7.74 -0.35 -5.97
N PHE A 149 7.52 -1.66 -5.76
CA PHE A 149 7.11 -2.55 -6.85
C PHE A 149 5.77 -2.11 -7.46
N PHE A 150 4.76 -1.91 -6.62
CA PHE A 150 3.42 -1.51 -7.08
C PHE A 150 3.39 -0.08 -7.61
N ASP A 151 4.19 0.83 -7.06
CA ASP A 151 4.31 2.20 -7.57
C ASP A 151 4.88 2.24 -9.00
N ASN A 152 5.84 1.34 -9.31
CA ASN A 152 6.42 1.21 -10.64
C ASN A 152 5.49 0.57 -11.68
N LEU A 153 4.30 0.09 -11.30
CA LEU A 153 3.28 -0.35 -12.26
C LEU A 153 2.45 0.82 -12.78
N LEU A 154 2.50 1.98 -12.13
CA LEU A 154 1.73 3.17 -12.45
C LEU A 154 2.53 4.11 -13.36
N PRO A 155 1.86 5.05 -14.05
CA PRO A 155 2.54 6.12 -14.77
C PRO A 155 3.45 6.95 -13.85
N ASP A 156 4.64 7.32 -14.32
CA ASP A 156 5.60 8.10 -13.53
C ASP A 156 5.16 9.56 -13.39
N SER A 157 4.40 10.05 -14.39
CA SER A 157 3.94 11.43 -14.45
C SER A 157 2.88 11.73 -13.38
N PRO A 158 3.12 12.68 -12.46
CA PRO A 158 2.15 13.09 -11.45
C PRO A 158 0.83 13.58 -12.04
N ILE A 159 0.87 14.19 -13.22
CA ILE A 159 -0.27 14.73 -13.96
C ILE A 159 -1.19 13.60 -14.44
N VAL A 160 -0.60 12.52 -14.99
CA VAL A 160 -1.38 11.35 -15.42
C VAL A 160 -2.04 10.68 -14.21
N ARG A 161 -1.35 10.63 -13.06
CA ARG A 161 -1.96 10.14 -11.81
C ARG A 161 -3.14 11.00 -11.35
N ASP A 162 -3.07 12.33 -11.48
CA ASP A 162 -4.23 13.20 -11.17
C ASP A 162 -5.42 12.91 -12.09
N ARG A 163 -5.16 12.66 -13.38
CA ARG A 163 -6.19 12.27 -14.34
C ARG A 163 -6.85 10.94 -13.96
N ILE A 164 -6.09 9.95 -13.48
CA ILE A 164 -6.63 8.67 -12.98
C ILE A 164 -7.56 8.91 -11.79
N VAL A 165 -7.12 9.69 -10.80
CA VAL A 165 -7.95 10.05 -9.63
C VAL A 165 -9.26 10.71 -10.08
N LYS A 166 -9.19 11.67 -11.01
CA LYS A 166 -10.37 12.38 -11.51
C LYS A 166 -11.32 11.47 -12.30
N ARG A 167 -10.79 10.58 -13.14
CA ARG A 167 -11.55 9.70 -14.05
C ARG A 167 -12.31 8.60 -13.32
N TYR A 168 -11.71 8.00 -12.29
CA TYR A 168 -12.28 6.86 -11.56
C TYR A 168 -12.69 7.19 -10.13
N HIS A 169 -12.56 8.45 -9.71
CA HIS A 169 -12.82 8.90 -8.34
C HIS A 169 -12.03 8.09 -7.29
N ALA A 170 -10.77 7.78 -7.62
CA ALA A 170 -9.91 7.00 -6.74
C ALA A 170 -9.76 7.68 -5.38
N LYS A 171 -9.70 6.87 -4.32
CA LYS A 171 -9.71 7.35 -2.92
C LYS A 171 -8.51 8.24 -2.59
N SER A 172 -7.37 8.04 -3.24
CA SER A 172 -6.20 8.92 -3.14
C SER A 172 -5.23 8.71 -4.31
N ARG A 173 -4.10 9.45 -4.28
CA ARG A 173 -2.96 9.29 -5.20
C ARG A 173 -2.00 8.16 -4.82
N GLN A 174 -2.28 7.41 -3.74
CA GLN A 174 -1.41 6.30 -3.33
C GLN A 174 -1.52 5.11 -4.29
N PRO A 175 -0.43 4.32 -4.47
CA PRO A 175 -0.40 3.26 -5.48
C PRO A 175 -1.55 2.27 -5.37
N PHE A 176 -1.87 1.85 -4.15
CA PHE A 176 -3.00 0.94 -3.90
C PHE A 176 -4.33 1.46 -4.41
N ASP A 177 -4.66 2.73 -4.16
CA ASP A 177 -5.98 3.25 -4.54
C ASP A 177 -6.06 3.45 -6.06
N LEU A 178 -4.94 3.80 -6.71
CA LEU A 178 -4.88 3.91 -8.17
C LEU A 178 -4.98 2.53 -8.83
N LEU A 179 -4.22 1.54 -8.35
CA LEU A 179 -4.25 0.18 -8.86
C LEU A 179 -5.56 -0.55 -8.57
N SER A 180 -6.31 -0.13 -7.55
CA SER A 180 -7.67 -0.64 -7.32
C SER A 180 -8.60 -0.30 -8.49
N GLU A 181 -8.33 0.81 -9.19
CA GLU A 181 -9.13 1.24 -10.34
C GLU A 181 -8.57 0.73 -11.67
N ILE A 182 -7.26 0.83 -11.89
CA ILE A 182 -6.64 0.59 -13.21
C ILE A 182 -5.71 -0.63 -13.26
N GLY A 183 -5.56 -1.38 -12.18
CA GLY A 183 -4.59 -2.47 -12.05
C GLY A 183 -5.00 -3.79 -12.70
N ARG A 184 -6.09 -3.82 -13.48
CA ARG A 184 -6.61 -5.06 -14.10
C ARG A 184 -5.70 -5.57 -15.21
N ASP A 185 -5.18 -4.65 -16.03
CA ASP A 185 -4.18 -4.94 -17.06
C ASP A 185 -2.95 -4.05 -16.82
N SER A 186 -1.97 -4.59 -16.10
CA SER A 186 -0.72 -3.90 -15.77
C SER A 186 0.46 -4.50 -16.52
N VAL A 187 1.54 -3.73 -16.66
CA VAL A 187 2.79 -4.22 -17.24
C VAL A 187 3.22 -5.54 -16.62
N GLY A 188 3.54 -6.51 -17.48
CA GLY A 188 3.94 -7.86 -17.09
C GLY A 188 2.76 -8.82 -17.09
N ALA A 189 2.61 -9.59 -16.02
CA ALA A 189 1.57 -10.61 -15.90
C ALA A 189 0.70 -10.40 -14.66
N VAL A 190 0.77 -9.21 -14.04
CA VAL A 190 0.13 -8.92 -12.75
C VAL A 190 -1.24 -8.31 -12.98
N THR A 191 -2.26 -8.96 -12.45
CA THR A 191 -3.64 -8.46 -12.43
C THR A 191 -4.06 -8.23 -10.99
N LEU A 192 -4.59 -7.04 -10.69
CA LEU A 192 -5.03 -6.62 -9.37
C LEU A 192 -6.53 -6.41 -9.35
N ILE A 193 -7.21 -7.10 -8.44
CA ILE A 193 -8.67 -7.10 -8.32
C ILE A 193 -9.05 -6.86 -6.86
N PRO A 194 -9.97 -5.94 -6.55
CA PRO A 194 -10.52 -5.77 -5.20
C PRO A 194 -11.06 -7.08 -4.62
N GLU A 195 -10.81 -7.33 -3.32
CA GLU A 195 -11.25 -8.58 -2.65
C GLU A 195 -12.78 -8.75 -2.67
N ASP A 196 -13.52 -7.64 -2.65
CA ASP A 196 -14.98 -7.59 -2.71
C ASP A 196 -15.54 -7.78 -4.13
N GLU A 197 -14.69 -7.76 -5.15
CA GLU A 197 -15.10 -7.98 -6.54
C GLU A 197 -14.94 -9.46 -6.91
N THR A 198 -16.04 -10.22 -6.85
CA THR A 198 -16.09 -11.56 -7.45
C THR A 198 -16.28 -11.43 -8.95
N VAL A 199 -15.17 -11.35 -9.65
CA VAL A 199 -15.16 -11.09 -11.08
C VAL A 199 -15.42 -12.38 -11.86
N THR A 200 -16.63 -12.55 -12.42
CA THR A 200 -16.87 -13.38 -13.61
C THR A 200 -16.64 -12.53 -14.85
N HIS A 201 -15.38 -12.22 -15.17
CA HIS A 201 -15.05 -11.64 -16.47
C HIS A 201 -14.90 -12.77 -17.49
N PRO A 202 -15.44 -12.60 -18.71
CA PRO A 202 -15.06 -13.47 -19.82
C PRO A 202 -13.54 -13.41 -19.98
N ILE A 203 -12.89 -14.57 -20.07
CA ILE A 203 -11.41 -14.70 -20.10
C ILE A 203 -10.81 -13.90 -21.27
N MET A 204 -11.57 -13.75 -22.36
CA MET A 204 -11.24 -12.95 -23.54
C MET A 204 -12.52 -12.36 -24.13
N ALA A 205 -12.80 -11.10 -23.83
CA ALA A 205 -13.80 -10.29 -24.53
C ALA A 205 -13.17 -8.98 -24.98
N TRP A 206 -13.63 -8.45 -26.11
CA TRP A 206 -13.12 -7.20 -26.67
C TRP A 206 -14.22 -6.47 -27.42
N GLU A 207 -14.07 -5.15 -27.52
CA GLU A 207 -14.90 -4.30 -28.36
C GLU A 207 -14.07 -3.77 -29.54
N LYS A 208 -14.63 -3.86 -30.75
CA LYS A 208 -13.94 -3.40 -31.95
C LYS A 208 -14.04 -1.87 -32.04
N LEU A 209 -12.89 -1.20 -32.05
CA LEU A 209 -12.83 0.24 -32.30
C LEU A 209 -12.95 0.55 -33.81
N THR A 210 -13.74 1.56 -34.14
CA THR A 210 -13.71 2.21 -35.46
C THR A 210 -12.52 3.17 -35.54
N GLU A 211 -12.17 3.65 -36.74
CA GLU A 211 -11.07 4.60 -36.93
C GLU A 211 -11.30 5.92 -36.16
N ALA A 212 -12.53 6.46 -36.21
CA ALA A 212 -12.89 7.65 -35.44
C ALA A 212 -12.79 7.43 -33.92
N ARG A 213 -13.18 6.25 -33.43
CA ARG A 213 -13.03 5.87 -32.02
C ARG A 213 -11.58 5.70 -31.61
N LEU A 214 -10.76 5.13 -32.49
CA LEU A 214 -9.33 5.01 -32.26
C LEU A 214 -8.68 6.40 -32.13
N GLU A 215 -9.04 7.34 -33.00
CA GLU A 215 -8.57 8.73 -32.90
C GLU A 215 -8.96 9.38 -31.57
N GLU A 216 -10.19 9.14 -31.09
CA GLU A 216 -10.65 9.63 -29.78
C GLU A 216 -9.78 9.07 -28.63
N VAL A 217 -9.50 7.76 -28.63
CA VAL A 217 -8.61 7.11 -27.64
C VAL A 217 -7.20 7.72 -27.70
N LEU A 218 -6.65 7.90 -28.90
CA LEU A 218 -5.29 8.42 -29.08
C LEU A 218 -5.16 9.91 -28.76
N THR A 219 -6.25 10.68 -28.85
CA THR A 219 -6.28 12.11 -28.55
C THR A 219 -6.87 12.46 -27.18
N ALA A 220 -7.25 11.45 -26.39
CA ALA A 220 -7.93 11.59 -25.10
C ALA A 220 -7.15 12.45 -24.08
N TYR A 221 -5.81 12.52 -24.20
CA TYR A 221 -4.96 13.39 -23.38
C TYR A 221 -5.33 14.89 -23.50
N LYS A 222 -5.92 15.31 -24.63
CA LYS A 222 -6.44 16.67 -24.84
C LYS A 222 -7.68 16.96 -23.98
N ALA A 223 -8.39 15.92 -23.55
CA ALA A 223 -9.57 15.97 -22.69
C ALA A 223 -9.26 15.60 -21.22
N ASP A 224 -7.99 15.61 -20.82
CA ASP A 224 -7.51 15.20 -19.50
C ASP A 224 -7.87 13.76 -19.10
N ILE A 225 -7.92 12.87 -20.09
CA ILE A 225 -8.19 11.45 -19.88
C ILE A 225 -6.84 10.71 -19.76
N PRO A 226 -6.64 9.87 -18.74
CA PRO A 226 -5.41 9.10 -18.60
C PRO A 226 -5.39 7.91 -19.54
N LEU A 227 -4.23 7.62 -20.14
CA LEU A 227 -3.96 6.38 -20.87
C LEU A 227 -4.98 6.01 -21.97
N GLY A 228 -5.67 6.99 -22.56
CA GLY A 228 -6.70 6.73 -23.57
C GLY A 228 -8.00 6.12 -23.03
N MET A 229 -8.19 6.03 -21.71
CA MET A 229 -9.36 5.43 -21.06
C MET A 229 -10.61 6.34 -21.16
N ILE A 230 -11.14 6.48 -22.37
CA ILE A 230 -12.29 7.35 -22.69
C ILE A 230 -13.47 7.10 -21.75
N ARG A 231 -14.28 8.14 -21.50
CA ARG A 231 -15.31 8.11 -20.44
C ARG A 231 -16.44 7.13 -20.72
N GLU A 232 -16.68 6.88 -22.00
CA GLU A 232 -17.76 6.03 -22.47
C GLU A 232 -17.44 4.54 -22.27
N GLU A 233 -16.15 4.21 -22.11
CA GLU A 233 -15.66 2.86 -21.85
C GLU A 233 -15.32 2.68 -20.37
N ASN A 234 -16.19 1.99 -19.62
CA ASN A 234 -15.94 1.76 -18.20
C ASN A 234 -15.04 0.55 -17.91
N ASP A 235 -14.94 -0.39 -18.86
CA ASP A 235 -14.14 -1.62 -18.73
C ASP A 235 -12.70 -1.46 -19.25
N PHE A 236 -12.35 -0.28 -19.76
CA PHE A 236 -11.00 0.01 -20.23
C PHE A 236 -10.07 0.36 -19.06
N ARG A 237 -9.49 -0.66 -18.40
CA ARG A 237 -8.68 -0.53 -17.18
C ARG A 237 -7.23 -1.00 -17.39
N ILE A 238 -6.37 -0.10 -17.87
CA ILE A 238 -4.94 -0.40 -18.14
C ILE A 238 -4.00 0.44 -17.26
N SER A 239 -2.82 -0.11 -16.96
CA SER A 239 -1.73 0.59 -16.27
C SER A 239 -0.38 0.34 -16.96
N VAL A 240 0.22 1.42 -17.47
CA VAL A 240 1.51 1.38 -18.16
C VAL A 240 2.47 2.41 -17.57
N ALA A 241 3.64 1.95 -17.12
CA ALA A 241 4.68 2.78 -16.54
C ALA A 241 5.34 3.72 -17.54
N GLY A 242 6.10 4.71 -17.06
CA GLY A 242 6.80 5.71 -17.88
C GLY A 242 6.16 7.11 -17.82
N ALA A 243 6.94 8.12 -18.24
CA ALA A 243 6.54 9.54 -18.16
C ALA A 243 5.81 10.08 -19.40
N GLN A 244 6.02 9.48 -20.58
CA GLN A 244 5.40 9.90 -21.84
C GLN A 244 3.93 9.45 -21.92
N GLU A 245 3.07 10.29 -22.51
CA GLU A 245 1.68 9.93 -22.82
C GLU A 245 1.62 8.71 -23.74
N LYS A 246 0.82 7.71 -23.36
CA LYS A 246 0.75 6.41 -24.02
C LYS A 246 -0.58 5.72 -23.70
N THR A 247 -0.94 4.73 -24.50
CA THR A 247 -2.07 3.81 -24.24
C THR A 247 -1.68 2.39 -24.65
N ALA A 248 -2.51 1.40 -24.34
CA ALA A 248 -2.37 0.01 -24.76
C ALA A 248 -3.71 -0.48 -25.32
N LEU A 249 -3.67 -1.18 -26.45
CA LEU A 249 -4.84 -1.71 -27.13
C LEU A 249 -4.59 -3.15 -27.58
N LEU A 250 -5.65 -3.95 -27.65
CA LEU A 250 -5.62 -5.31 -28.18
C LEU A 250 -5.83 -5.30 -29.70
N ARG A 251 -4.90 -5.90 -30.45
CA ARG A 251 -5.06 -6.13 -31.90
C ARG A 251 -5.48 -7.58 -32.14
N ILE A 252 -6.65 -7.77 -32.76
CA ILE A 252 -7.14 -9.09 -33.18
C ILE A 252 -6.94 -9.23 -34.69
N GLY A 253 -6.24 -10.29 -35.11
CA GLY A 253 -5.93 -10.56 -36.51
C GLY A 253 -4.63 -9.92 -37.02
N ASN A 254 -4.18 -10.38 -38.19
CA ASN A 254 -3.03 -9.83 -38.92
C ASN A 254 -3.43 -8.68 -39.82
#